data_AF-A0A3A4T0M5-F1
#
_entry.id   AF-A0A3A4T0M5-F1
#
_cell.length_a   1.000
_cell.length_b   1.000
_cell.length_c   1.000
_cell.angle_alpha   90.00
_cell.angle_beta   90.00
_cell.angle_gamma   90.00
#
_symmetry.space_group_name_H-M   'P 1'
#
loop_
_entity.id
_entity.type
_entity.pdbx_description
1 polymer ?
#
loop_
_entity_poly.entity_id
_entity_poly.type
_entity_poly.pdbx_seq_one_letter_code
_entity_poly.pdbx_strand_id
1 'polypeptide(L)'
;MNTLIAVPSAAPGGLEAPLGAHFGHCDMYTMVSVQDKDIRSVTVIPNMPHQQGGCMAPVQYLAEKGAKKLIAGGMGFRPLLGFNQVGIDVYFGGNFMTVGDAVNALINGELPQFSQEHTCGGGGGH
;
A
#
# COMPACT_ATOMS: atom_id res chain seq x y z
N MET A 1 13.59 14.64 -4.53
CA MET A 1 12.12 14.89 -4.44
C MET A 1 11.57 14.06 -3.29
N ASN A 2 10.68 14.62 -2.47
CA ASN A 2 10.05 13.87 -1.37
C ASN A 2 8.94 12.97 -1.91
N THR A 3 8.96 11.68 -1.55
CA THR A 3 7.96 10.69 -1.97
C THR A 3 7.21 10.18 -0.74
N LEU A 4 5.88 10.23 -0.78
CA LEU A 4 5.05 9.63 0.27
C LEU A 4 4.62 8.23 -0.15
N ILE A 5 4.99 7.24 0.65
CA ILE A 5 4.69 5.83 0.44
C ILE A 5 3.60 5.43 1.43
N ALA A 6 2.50 4.88 0.93
CA ALA A 6 1.48 4.25 1.77
C ALA A 6 1.77 2.75 1.89
N VAL A 7 1.57 2.18 3.08
CA VAL A 7 1.68 0.74 3.32
C VAL A 7 0.50 0.30 4.21
N PRO A 8 -0.37 -0.62 3.76
CA PRO A 8 -1.35 -1.26 4.63
C PRO A 8 -0.61 -1.97 5.77
N SER A 9 -1.06 -1.79 7.01
CA SER A 9 -0.38 -2.33 8.18
C SER A 9 -1.36 -2.77 9.26
N ALA A 10 -0.96 -3.75 10.06
CA ALA A 10 -1.68 -4.09 11.28
C ALA A 10 -1.59 -2.95 12.31
N ALA A 11 -2.54 -2.88 13.23
CA ALA A 11 -2.47 -1.94 14.36
C ALA A 11 -1.25 -2.27 15.25
N PRO A 12 -0.55 -1.26 15.81
CA PRO A 12 -0.85 0.17 15.79
C PRO A 12 -0.31 0.94 14.56
N GLY A 13 0.23 0.26 13.55
CA GLY A 13 0.98 0.86 12.44
C GLY A 13 2.42 1.23 12.84
N GLY A 14 3.14 1.88 11.93
CA GLY A 14 4.56 2.21 12.08
C GLY A 14 5.47 1.22 11.37
N LEU A 15 6.79 1.46 11.44
CA LEU A 15 7.78 0.68 10.67
C LEU A 15 7.85 -0.79 11.11
N GLU A 16 7.76 -1.05 12.41
CA GLU A 16 7.79 -2.40 12.97
C GLU A 16 6.46 -3.15 12.80
N ALA A 17 5.41 -2.47 12.34
CA ALA A 17 4.10 -3.11 12.20
C ALA A 17 4.13 -4.15 11.08
N PRO A 18 3.43 -5.28 11.26
CA PRO A 18 3.21 -6.24 10.19
C PRO A 18 2.59 -5.58 8.96
N LEU A 19 3.13 -5.87 7.79
CA LEU A 19 2.57 -5.43 6.52
C LEU A 19 1.25 -6.18 6.25
N GLY A 20 0.23 -5.46 5.80
CA GLY A 20 -1.09 -6.02 5.52
C GLY A 20 -1.08 -6.92 4.29
N ALA A 21 -1.41 -8.20 4.48
CA ALA A 21 -1.50 -9.19 3.40
C ALA A 21 -2.57 -8.85 2.35
N HIS A 22 -3.60 -8.09 2.72
CA HIS A 22 -4.66 -7.66 1.82
C HIS A 22 -4.96 -6.17 1.99
N PHE A 23 -4.79 -5.40 0.92
CA PHE A 23 -4.98 -3.94 0.89
C PHE A 23 -6.34 -3.48 1.43
N GLY A 24 -7.42 -4.19 1.09
CA GLY A 24 -8.78 -3.80 1.48
C GLY A 24 -9.11 -4.08 2.95
N HIS A 25 -8.33 -4.90 3.65
CA HIS A 25 -8.68 -5.41 4.99
C HIS A 25 -7.59 -5.14 6.04
N CYS A 26 -6.83 -4.05 5.90
CA CYS A 26 -5.86 -3.64 6.91
C CYS A 26 -6.50 -2.83 8.03
N ASP A 27 -5.87 -2.82 9.21
CA ASP A 27 -6.30 -2.00 10.34
C ASP A 27 -5.95 -0.52 10.10
N MET A 28 -4.73 -0.27 9.65
CA MET A 28 -4.15 1.07 9.48
C MET A 28 -3.44 1.19 8.14
N TYR A 29 -3.18 2.44 7.73
CA TYR A 29 -2.15 2.75 6.74
C TYR A 29 -0.98 3.45 7.42
N THR A 30 0.21 2.89 7.25
CA THR A 30 1.46 3.56 7.63
C THR A 30 1.96 4.37 6.43
N MET A 31 2.07 5.67 6.62
CA MET A 31 2.50 6.65 5.63
C MET A 31 3.96 7.01 5.92
N VAL A 32 4.86 6.73 4.97
CA VAL A 32 6.29 6.91 5.12
C VAL A 32 6.80 7.92 4.11
N SER A 33 7.30 9.05 4.61
CA SER A 33 7.93 10.07 3.78
C SER A 33 9.38 9.73 3.55
N VAL A 34 9.80 9.64 2.29
CA VAL A 34 11.17 9.31 1.91
C VAL A 34 11.76 10.42 1.04
N GLN A 35 12.98 10.83 1.36
CA GLN A 35 13.75 11.79 0.58
C GLN A 35 15.21 11.37 0.55
N ASP A 36 15.78 11.28 -0.64
CA ASP A 36 17.19 10.95 -0.88
C ASP A 36 17.60 9.61 -0.24
N LYS A 37 16.70 8.62 -0.39
CA LYS A 37 16.82 7.26 0.18
C LYS A 37 16.74 7.18 1.71
N ASP A 38 16.47 8.28 2.39
CA ASP A 38 16.23 8.27 3.84
C ASP A 38 14.75 8.40 4.17
N ILE A 39 14.32 7.66 5.19
CA ILE A 39 13.02 7.89 5.85
C ILE A 39 13.10 9.20 6.63
N ARG A 40 12.21 10.16 6.29
CA ARG A 40 12.13 11.47 6.93
C ARG A 40 11.07 11.54 8.02
N SER A 41 9.94 10.87 7.81
CA SER A 41 8.86 10.81 8.78
C SER A 41 7.96 9.61 8.55
N VAL A 42 7.30 9.20 9.64
CA VAL A 42 6.30 8.12 9.65
C VAL A 42 5.06 8.66 10.31
N THR A 43 3.91 8.47 9.67
CA THR A 43 2.60 8.85 10.21
C THR A 43 1.64 7.70 10.00
N VAL A 44 0.83 7.38 11.00
CA VAL A 44 -0.17 6.33 10.88
C VAL A 44 -1.55 6.97 10.76
N ILE A 45 -2.33 6.52 9.79
CA ILE A 45 -3.72 6.94 9.60
C ILE A 45 -4.64 5.71 9.65
N PRO A 46 -5.88 5.84 10.16
CA PRO A 46 -6.81 4.74 10.18
C PRO A 46 -7.20 4.34 8.75
N ASN A 47 -7.53 3.06 8.56
CA ASN A 47 -8.24 2.63 7.36
C ASN A 47 -9.68 3.19 7.36
N MET A 48 -10.24 3.40 6.17
CA MET A 48 -11.63 3.83 6.01
C MET A 48 -12.58 2.62 6.13
N PRO A 49 -13.66 2.70 6.93
CA PRO A 49 -14.68 1.66 6.97
C PRO A 49 -15.29 1.42 5.59
N HIS A 50 -15.48 0.15 5.22
CA HIS A 50 -16.02 -0.31 3.92
C HIS A 50 -17.53 -0.01 3.71
N GLN A 51 -18.04 1.14 4.17
CA GLN A 51 -19.49 1.36 4.25
C GLN A 51 -20.09 2.15 3.07
N GLN A 52 -19.35 3.03 2.38
CA GLN A 52 -19.85 3.72 1.17
C GLN A 52 -18.71 4.02 0.18
N GLY A 53 -18.68 3.34 -0.98
CA GLY A 53 -17.74 3.65 -2.09
C GLY A 53 -16.96 2.47 -2.69
N GLY A 54 -17.07 1.26 -2.13
CA GLY A 54 -16.41 0.06 -2.66
C GLY A 54 -14.89 0.18 -2.72
N CYS A 55 -14.24 -0.61 -3.60
CA CYS A 55 -12.77 -0.66 -3.71
C CYS A 55 -12.08 0.68 -4.03
N MET A 56 -12.83 1.70 -4.49
CA MET A 56 -12.28 2.99 -4.91
C MET A 56 -12.17 4.00 -3.77
N ALA A 57 -12.95 3.85 -2.69
CA ALA A 57 -12.86 4.77 -1.55
C ALA A 57 -11.45 4.74 -0.91
N PRO A 58 -10.83 3.57 -0.64
CA PRO A 58 -9.45 3.52 -0.17
C PRO A 58 -8.42 4.11 -1.15
N VAL A 59 -8.66 3.99 -2.47
CA VAL A 59 -7.79 4.57 -3.50
C VAL A 59 -7.81 6.10 -3.43
N GLN A 60 -9.01 6.69 -3.45
CA GLN A 60 -9.18 8.14 -3.37
C GLN A 60 -8.65 8.70 -2.06
N TYR A 61 -8.93 8.00 -0.94
CA TYR A 61 -8.44 8.39 0.37
C TYR A 61 -6.90 8.50 0.39
N LEU A 62 -6.18 7.50 -0.11
CA LEU A 62 -4.70 7.57 -0.14
C LEU A 62 -4.17 8.62 -1.13
N ALA A 63 -4.85 8.84 -2.24
CA ALA A 63 -4.52 9.91 -3.19
C ALA A 63 -4.68 11.31 -2.57
N GLU A 64 -5.77 11.53 -1.83
CA GLU A 64 -6.03 12.78 -1.08
C GLU A 64 -5.00 13.00 0.03
N LYS A 65 -4.49 11.93 0.64
CA LYS A 65 -3.36 11.99 1.59
C LYS A 65 -2.01 12.24 0.92
N GLY A 66 -1.97 12.33 -0.41
CA GLY A 66 -0.77 12.67 -1.17
C GLY A 66 0.18 11.51 -1.41
N ALA A 67 -0.28 10.26 -1.22
CA ALA A 67 0.52 9.09 -1.55
C ALA A 67 0.93 9.15 -3.03
N LYS A 68 2.18 8.77 -3.31
CA LYS A 68 2.74 8.63 -4.67
C LYS A 68 3.09 7.20 -5.00
N LYS A 69 3.34 6.40 -3.95
CA LYS A 69 3.61 4.97 -4.06
C LYS A 69 2.80 4.22 -3.03
N LEU A 70 2.46 2.99 -3.34
CA LEU A 70 1.82 2.06 -2.43
C LEU A 70 2.59 0.74 -2.45
N ILE A 71 2.89 0.19 -1.27
CA ILE A 71 3.39 -1.18 -1.15
C ILE A 71 2.29 -2.03 -0.55
N ALA A 72 1.92 -3.14 -1.19
CA ALA A 72 0.86 -4.01 -0.72
C ALA A 72 1.27 -5.49 -0.79
N GLY A 73 0.79 -6.29 0.17
CA GLY A 73 1.00 -7.75 0.16
C GLY A 73 0.06 -8.47 -0.81
N GLY A 74 -1.11 -7.90 -1.07
CA GLY A 74 -2.15 -8.47 -1.91
C GLY A 74 -3.24 -7.46 -2.21
N MET A 75 -3.79 -7.47 -3.42
CA MET A 75 -4.79 -6.50 -3.86
C MET A 75 -5.65 -7.07 -4.98
N GLY A 76 -6.93 -6.68 -5.05
CA GLY A 76 -7.78 -6.98 -6.21
C GLY A 76 -7.45 -6.10 -7.44
N PHE A 77 -7.88 -6.53 -8.62
CA PHE A 77 -7.58 -5.82 -9.87
C PHE A 77 -8.20 -4.40 -9.95
N ARG A 78 -9.42 -4.21 -9.44
CA ARG A 78 -10.11 -2.91 -9.46
C ARG A 78 -9.34 -1.81 -8.71
N PRO A 79 -8.93 -1.99 -7.44
CA PRO A 79 -8.12 -0.98 -6.76
C PRO A 79 -6.75 -0.77 -7.42
N LEU A 80 -6.12 -1.80 -7.99
CA LEU A 80 -4.86 -1.64 -8.74
C LEU A 80 -5.03 -0.68 -9.94
N LEU A 81 -6.08 -0.86 -10.74
CA LEU A 81 -6.41 0.08 -11.81
C LEU A 81 -6.68 1.48 -11.28
N GLY A 82 -7.39 1.58 -10.16
CA GLY A 82 -7.68 2.85 -9.51
C GLY A 82 -6.41 3.62 -9.12
N PHE A 83 -5.45 2.95 -8.49
CA PHE A 83 -4.17 3.56 -8.11
C PHE A 83 -3.39 4.08 -9.32
N ASN A 84 -3.30 3.26 -10.38
CA ASN A 84 -2.63 3.66 -11.61
C ASN A 84 -3.30 4.89 -12.26
N GLN A 85 -4.65 4.95 -12.25
CA GLN A 85 -5.41 6.09 -12.78
C GLN A 85 -5.16 7.40 -12.03
N VAL A 86 -4.94 7.33 -10.72
CA VAL A 86 -4.65 8.52 -9.89
C VAL A 86 -3.15 8.81 -9.77
N GLY A 87 -2.30 8.09 -10.51
CA GLY A 87 -0.86 8.31 -10.55
C GLY A 87 -0.12 7.82 -9.29
N ILE A 88 -0.62 6.75 -8.67
CA ILE A 88 0.05 6.05 -7.57
C ILE A 88 0.66 4.76 -8.11
N ASP A 89 1.99 4.65 -8.06
CA ASP A 89 2.70 3.43 -8.42
C ASP A 89 2.52 2.37 -7.33
N VAL A 90 2.18 1.14 -7.72
CA VAL A 90 1.93 0.06 -6.76
C VAL A 90 3.04 -0.99 -6.84
N TYR A 91 3.56 -1.40 -5.70
CA TYR A 91 4.64 -2.37 -5.57
C TYR A 91 4.20 -3.57 -4.73
N PHE A 92 4.65 -4.76 -5.13
CA PHE A 92 4.36 -5.98 -4.39
C PHE A 92 5.36 -6.16 -3.25
N GLY A 93 4.84 -6.13 -2.02
CA GLY A 93 5.61 -6.28 -0.77
C GLY A 93 5.27 -7.56 0.00
N GLY A 94 4.58 -8.53 -0.61
CA GLY A 94 4.08 -9.72 0.09
C GLY A 94 5.15 -10.66 0.65
N ASN A 95 6.42 -10.45 0.28
CA ASN A 95 7.56 -11.21 0.79
C ASN A 95 8.17 -10.62 2.07
N PHE A 96 7.67 -9.47 2.54
CA PHE A 96 8.21 -8.75 3.69
C PHE A 96 7.25 -8.82 4.88
N MET A 97 7.82 -8.98 6.07
CA MET A 97 7.05 -9.09 7.30
C MET A 97 6.60 -7.73 7.81
N THR A 98 7.46 -6.71 7.75
CA THR A 98 7.21 -5.39 8.34
C THR A 98 7.11 -4.29 7.29
N VAL A 99 6.49 -3.17 7.68
CA VAL A 99 6.45 -1.95 6.87
C VAL A 99 7.86 -1.42 6.58
N GLY A 100 8.73 -1.40 7.58
CA GLY A 100 10.10 -0.89 7.47
C GLY A 100 10.93 -1.67 6.45
N ASP A 101 10.86 -3.00 6.51
CA ASP A 101 11.59 -3.86 5.57
C ASP A 101 11.13 -3.62 4.12
N ALA A 102 9.81 -3.56 3.92
CA ALA A 102 9.22 -3.27 2.62
C ALA A 102 9.63 -1.89 2.08
N VAL A 103 9.63 -0.85 2.92
CA VAL A 103 10.03 0.50 2.51
C VAL A 103 11.51 0.55 2.14
N ASN A 104 12.38 -0.10 2.92
CA ASN A 104 13.81 -0.19 2.62
C ASN A 104 14.07 -0.92 1.28
N ALA A 105 13.37 -2.03 1.04
CA ALA A 105 13.43 -2.73 -0.24
C ALA A 105 12.99 -1.85 -1.41
N LEU A 106 11.93 -1.04 -1.23
CA LEU A 106 11.50 -0.08 -2.24
C LEU A 106 12.56 1.00 -2.52
N ILE A 107 13.17 1.54 -1.46
CA ILE A 107 14.26 2.53 -1.55
C ILE A 107 15.46 2.00 -2.33
N ASN A 108 15.75 0.70 -2.16
CA ASN A 108 16.84 0.01 -2.84
C ASN A 108 16.49 -0.44 -4.27
N GLY A 109 15.23 -0.30 -4.69
CA GLY A 109 14.78 -0.71 -6.02
C GLY A 109 14.57 -2.22 -6.16
N GLU A 110 14.33 -2.91 -5.03
CA GLU A 110 14.24 -4.38 -4.95
C GLU A 110 12.79 -4.88 -5.06
N LEU A 111 11.80 -3.99 -4.91
CA LEU A 111 10.40 -4.39 -5.05
C LEU A 111 9.95 -4.43 -6.51
N PRO A 112 9.33 -5.54 -6.96
CA PRO A 112 8.67 -5.58 -8.26
C PRO A 112 7.42 -4.70 -8.27
N GLN A 113 7.09 -4.18 -9.45
CA GLN A 113 5.79 -3.54 -9.69
C GLN A 113 4.67 -4.55 -9.44
N PHE A 114 3.59 -4.08 -8.82
CA PHE A 114 2.41 -4.90 -8.58
C PHE A 114 1.72 -5.19 -9.93
N SER A 115 1.44 -6.46 -10.19
CA SER A 115 0.89 -6.92 -11.47
C SER A 115 -0.34 -7.80 -11.23
N GLN A 116 -1.06 -8.14 -12.31
CA GLN A 116 -2.23 -9.04 -12.25
C GLN A 116 -1.88 -10.43 -11.68
N GLU A 117 -0.64 -10.88 -11.85
CA GLU A 117 -0.15 -12.16 -11.29
C GLU A 117 -0.16 -12.17 -9.76
N HIS A 118 -0.11 -10.99 -9.13
CA HIS A 118 -0.20 -10.80 -7.69
C HIS A 118 -1.63 -10.49 -7.21
N THR A 119 -2.59 -10.39 -8.13
CA THR A 119 -4.00 -10.23 -7.77
C THR A 119 -4.58 -11.60 -7.43
N CYS A 120 -5.25 -11.72 -6.28
CA CYS A 120 -6.00 -12.93 -5.98
C CYS A 120 -7.03 -13.11 -7.10
N GLY A 121 -6.78 -14.08 -7.98
CA GLY A 121 -7.72 -14.48 -9.01
C GLY A 121 -9.05 -14.72 -8.34
N GLY A 122 -10.07 -13.95 -8.74
CA GLY A 122 -11.44 -14.23 -8.34
C GLY A 122 -11.70 -15.70 -8.62
N GLY A 123 -12.07 -16.45 -7.59
CA GLY A 123 -12.40 -17.85 -7.72
C GLY A 123 -13.34 -18.04 -8.90
N GLY A 124 -12.88 -18.77 -9.91
CA GLY A 124 -13.73 -19.33 -10.93
C GLY A 124 -14.64 -20.35 -10.26
N GLY A 125 -15.74 -19.87 -9.69
CA GLY A 125 -16.91 -20.69 -9.45
C GLY A 125 -17.67 -20.82 -10.78
N HIS A 126 -17.39 -21.89 -11.50
CA HIS A 126 -18.33 -22.54 -12.41
C HIS A 126 -18.37 -24.02 -12.05
#